data_AF-A0A258IHR6-F1
#
_entry.id   AF-A0A258IHR6-F1
#
_cell.length_a   1.000
_cell.length_b   1.000
_cell.length_c   1.000
_cell.angle_alpha   90.00
_cell.angle_beta   90.00
_cell.angle_gamma   90.00
#
_symmetry.space_group_name_H-M   'P 1'
#
loop_
_entity.id
_entity.type
_entity.pdbx_description
1 polymer ?
#
loop_
_entity_poly.entity_id
_entity_poly.type
_entity_poly.pdbx_seq_one_letter_code
_entity_poly.pdbx_strand_id
1 'polypeptide(L)' 'MKIEPAIFDETDDAAEAAADARAEADISAGRVISHEAVSRWLKSWSDGAPTPAPQSGD' A
#
# COMPACT_ATOMS: atom_id res chain seq x y z
N MET A 1 1.44 -13.20 -35.23
CA MET A 1 0.78 -12.62 -34.04
C MET A 1 1.74 -11.58 -33.48
N LYS A 2 1.33 -10.32 -33.31
CA LYS A 2 2.15 -9.33 -32.61
C LYS A 2 1.91 -9.51 -31.11
N ILE A 3 2.97 -9.62 -30.33
CA ILE A 3 2.89 -9.64 -28.87
C ILE A 3 2.76 -8.19 -28.42
N GLU A 4 1.68 -7.88 -27.71
CA GLU A 4 1.50 -6.58 -27.06
C GLU A 4 2.55 -6.44 -25.93
N PRO A 5 3.08 -5.23 -25.68
CA PRO A 5 3.97 -4.99 -24.54
C PRO A 5 3.30 -5.41 -23.24
N ALA A 6 4.03 -6.06 -22.31
CA ALA A 6 3.45 -6.36 -21.02
C ALA A 6 3.27 -5.05 -20.23
N ILE A 7 2.13 -4.93 -19.55
CA ILE A 7 1.76 -3.77 -18.73
C ILE A 7 2.73 -3.50 -17.54
N PHE A 8 3.74 -4.37 -17.33
CA PHE A 8 4.74 -4.28 -16.27
C PHE A 8 6.18 -4.43 -16.77
N ASP A 9 6.45 -4.25 -18.07
CA ASP A 9 7.81 -4.45 -18.63
C ASP A 9 8.77 -3.27 -18.38
N GLU A 10 8.28 -2.11 -17.94
CA GLU A 10 9.09 -0.91 -17.71
C GLU A 10 8.97 -0.43 -16.26
N THR A 11 10.12 -0.25 -15.60
CA THR A 11 10.22 0.34 -14.26
C THR A 11 10.67 1.79 -14.39
N ASP A 12 9.97 2.72 -13.76
CA ASP A 12 10.38 4.12 -13.68
C ASP A 12 11.16 4.32 -12.37
N ASP A 13 12.49 4.20 -12.45
CA ASP A 13 13.39 4.32 -11.29
C ASP A 13 13.22 5.65 -10.54
N ALA A 14 12.85 6.73 -11.25
CA ALA A 14 12.64 8.03 -10.61
C ALA A 14 11.33 8.05 -9.83
N ALA A 15 10.28 7.41 -10.34
CA ALA A 15 9.01 7.25 -9.63
C ALA A 15 9.18 6.36 -8.38
N GLU A 16 9.94 5.26 -8.48
CA GLU A 16 10.23 4.38 -7.35
C GLU A 16 11.02 5.13 -6.25
N ALA A 17 12.09 5.84 -6.62
CA ALA A 17 12.87 6.63 -5.66
C ALA A 17 12.03 7.74 -4.98
N ALA A 18 11.10 8.36 -5.71
CA ALA A 18 10.18 9.34 -5.15
C ALA A 18 9.15 8.71 -4.20
N ALA A 19 8.68 7.49 -4.50
CA ALA A 19 7.78 6.73 -3.64
C ALA A 19 8.45 6.35 -2.32
N ASP A 20 9.70 5.87 -2.36
CA ASP A 20 10.50 5.55 -1.18
C ASP A 20 10.72 6.78 -0.29
N ALA A 21 11.12 7.91 -0.89
CA ALA A 21 11.33 9.16 -0.15
C ALA A 21 10.05 9.64 0.55
N ARG A 22 8.88 9.45 -0.09
CA ARG A 22 7.58 9.75 0.52
C ARG A 22 7.27 8.80 1.67
N ALA A 23 7.51 7.50 1.50
CA ALA A 23 7.27 6.50 2.54
C ALA A 23 8.10 6.78 3.79
N GLU A 24 9.39 7.12 3.64
CA GLU A 24 10.26 7.49 4.76
C GLU A 24 9.76 8.77 5.47
N ALA A 25 9.28 9.76 4.71
CA ALA A 25 8.67 10.96 5.28
C ALA A 25 7.36 10.68 6.04
N ASP A 26 6.58 9.70 5.60
CA ASP A 26 5.37 9.24 6.30
C ASP A 26 5.73 8.50 7.59
N ILE A 27 6.77 7.64 7.58
CA ILE A 27 7.31 6.99 8.78
C ILE A 27 7.78 8.01 9.80
N SER A 28 8.62 8.97 9.37
CA SER A 28 9.17 10.02 10.24
C SER A 28 8.08 10.88 10.87
N ALA A 29 7.00 11.16 10.13
CA ALA A 29 5.87 11.94 10.62
C ALA A 29 4.81 11.11 11.37
N GLY A 30 5.01 9.80 11.54
CA GLY A 30 4.05 8.91 12.20
C GLY A 30 2.75 8.70 11.42
N ARG A 31 2.73 8.98 10.11
CA ARG A 31 1.57 8.74 9.22
C ARG A 31 1.51 7.27 8.78
N VAL A 32 1.56 6.37 9.76
CA VAL A 32 1.58 4.92 9.55
C VAL A 32 0.35 4.27 10.18
N ILE A 33 -0.07 3.14 9.63
CA ILE A 33 -1.13 2.30 10.18
C ILE A 33 -0.46 1.08 10.82
N SER A 34 -0.86 0.70 12.03
CA SER A 34 -0.29 -0.48 12.66
C SER A 34 -0.62 -1.75 11.89
N HIS A 35 0.30 -2.72 11.93
CA HIS A 35 0.08 -4.04 11.36
C HIS A 35 -1.16 -4.74 11.97
N GLU A 36 -1.41 -4.51 13.26
CA GLU A 36 -2.56 -5.09 13.95
C GLU A 36 -3.89 -4.54 13.39
N ALA A 37 -3.98 -3.23 13.19
CA ALA A 37 -5.17 -2.59 12.61
C ALA A 37 -5.42 -3.10 11.18
N VAL A 38 -4.38 -3.18 10.35
CA VAL A 38 -4.49 -3.74 8.99
C VAL A 38 -4.94 -5.20 9.02
N SER A 39 -4.37 -6.03 9.88
CA SER A 39 -4.71 -7.45 9.98
C SER A 39 -6.16 -7.67 10.40
N ARG A 40 -6.64 -6.87 11.37
CA ARG A 40 -8.03 -6.90 11.83
C ARG A 40 -8.99 -6.49 10.73
N TRP A 41 -8.65 -5.44 9.99
CA TRP A 41 -9.44 -4.97 8.86
C TRP A 41 -9.53 -6.05 7.78
N LEU A 42 -8.41 -6.62 7.33
CA LEU A 42 -8.38 -7.69 6.34
C LEU A 42 -9.17 -8.93 6.79
N LYS A 43 -9.10 -9.27 8.09
CA LYS A 43 -9.91 -10.36 8.66
C LYS A 43 -11.41 -10.10 8.55
N SER A 44 -11.86 -8.87 8.77
CA SER A 44 -13.28 -8.50 8.66
C SER A 44 -13.87 -8.77 7.27
N TRP A 45 -13.06 -8.59 6.22
CA TRP A 45 -13.42 -8.96 4.85
C TRP A 45 -13.56 -10.47 4.68
N SER A 46 -12.61 -11.24 5.19
CA SER A 46 -12.65 -12.71 5.11
C SER A 46 -13.85 -13.29 5.86
N ASP A 47 -14.29 -12.65 6.94
CA ASP A 47 -15.42 -13.08 7.75
C ASP A 47 -16.77 -12.61 7.17
N GLY A 48 -16.77 -11.89 6.04
CA GLY A 48 -17.99 -11.41 5.36
C GLY A 48 -18.65 -10.20 6.02
N ALA A 49 -17.97 -9.54 6.95
CA ALA A 49 -18.45 -8.39 7.69
C ALA A 49 -17.42 -7.24 7.63
N PRO A 50 -17.19 -6.66 6.43
CA PRO A 50 -16.15 -5.67 6.23
C PRO A 50 -16.35 -4.44 7.12
N THR A 51 -15.28 -4.03 7.79
CA THR A 51 -15.21 -2.82 8.60
C THR A 51 -14.55 -1.68 7.81
N PRO A 52 -14.71 -0.41 8.23
CA PRO A 52 -13.97 0.70 7.62
C PRO A 52 -12.46 0.45 7.60
N ALA A 53 -11.78 0.95 6.58
CA ALA A 53 -10.33 0.88 6.51
C ALA A 53 -9.70 1.66 7.68
N PRO A 54 -8.63 1.12 8.28
CA PRO A 54 -7.93 1.78 9.38
C PRO A 54 -7.24 3.05 8.89
N GLN A 55 -7.01 3.97 9.82
CA GLN A 55 -6.39 5.27 9.60
C GLN A 55 -5.00 5.32 10.24
N SER A 56 -4.20 6.32 9.86
CA SER A 56 -2.91 6.52 10.51
C SER A 56 -3.09 6.75 12.01
N GLY A 57 -2.34 6.03 12.83
CA GLY A 57 -2.46 6.05 14.29
C GLY A 57 -3.35 4.96 14.89
N ASP A 58 -4.06 4.18 14.07
CA ASP A 58 -4.77 2.96 14.49
C ASP A 58 -3.82 1.76 14.70
#